data_AF-B8BSN1-F1
#
_entry.id   AF-B8BSN1-F1
#
_cell.length_a   1.000
_cell.length_b   1.000
_cell.length_c   1.000
_cell.angle_alpha   90.00
_cell.angle_beta   90.00
_cell.angle_gamma   90.00
#
_symmetry.space_group_name_H-M   'P 1'
#
loop_
_entity.id
_entity.type
_entity.pdbx_description
1 polymer ?
#
loop_
_entity_poly.entity_id
_entity_poly.type
_entity_poly.pdbx_seq_one_letter_code
_entity_poly.pdbx_strand_id
1 'polypeptide(L)'
;MLKGRIVASVTDKVEEIQKDAQDLKSIRQKVESFDLKNAELLQRSGAGATKYTQRRWEELTIEHQAMVAASDLLKRTRGFFMWLQRNFVFVVLIDCALAKLLAEGSIVIAELFVFTRAIEDVVDLLLIRSRSESELATLLTQVDKLKVLVSVWSKSKEPNVLPCRIAEQDEAGKVNRIVLSNLQYSRGTAQVSVEHLVLEPGIYAVTGANGSGKSTLFRLLMACESNERPIDLHDSIELATPIHHWHLSDSLILPKDSCKVPDDGCEVIVDERKLGNAESEIPVTSITMPSSDV
;
A
#
# COMPACT_ATOMS: atom_id res chain seq x y z
N MET A 1 -5.50 -9.93 40.59
CA MET A 1 -6.05 -9.94 39.21
C MET A 1 -6.53 -8.58 38.70
N LEU A 2 -7.24 -7.75 39.49
CA LEU A 2 -7.81 -6.47 39.02
C LEU A 2 -6.77 -5.46 38.48
N LYS A 3 -5.64 -5.34 39.17
CA LYS A 3 -4.55 -4.41 38.80
C LYS A 3 -3.88 -4.75 37.46
N GLY A 4 -3.71 -6.03 37.15
CA GLY A 4 -3.18 -6.48 35.86
C GLY A 4 -4.09 -6.09 34.70
N ARG A 5 -5.42 -6.18 34.88
CA ARG A 5 -6.41 -5.74 33.88
C ARG A 5 -6.38 -4.23 33.65
N ILE A 6 -6.26 -3.44 34.72
CA ILE A 6 -6.21 -1.97 34.61
C ILE A 6 -4.91 -1.54 33.91
N VAL A 7 -3.76 -2.12 34.30
CA VAL A 7 -2.47 -1.81 33.67
C VAL A 7 -2.44 -2.26 32.21
N ALA A 8 -2.98 -3.44 31.89
CA ALA A 8 -3.12 -3.91 30.51
C ALA A 8 -3.99 -2.95 29.69
N SER A 9 -5.19 -2.62 30.18
CA SER A 9 -6.11 -1.71 29.48
C SER A 9 -5.52 -0.31 29.25
N VAL A 10 -4.76 0.23 30.21
CA VAL A 10 -4.06 1.51 30.04
C VAL A 10 -2.91 1.38 29.04
N THR A 11 -2.22 0.24 29.02
CA THR A 11 -1.14 -0.02 28.04
C THR A 11 -1.72 -0.11 26.63
N ASP A 12 -2.80 -0.86 26.44
CA ASP A 12 -3.50 -0.98 25.15
C ASP A 12 -3.96 0.39 24.65
N LYS A 13 -4.54 1.22 25.53
CA LYS A 13 -4.96 2.59 25.20
C LYS A 13 -3.80 3.50 24.81
N VAL A 14 -2.65 3.39 25.49
CA VAL A 14 -1.45 4.15 25.14
C VAL A 14 -0.89 3.68 23.80
N GLU A 15 -0.91 2.39 23.53
CA GLU A 15 -0.47 1.83 22.24
C GLU A 15 -1.38 2.25 21.09
N GLU A 16 -2.71 2.24 21.29
CA GLU A 16 -3.71 2.73 20.33
C GLU A 16 -3.45 4.19 19.97
N ILE A 17 -3.35 5.08 20.98
CA ILE A 17 -3.08 6.51 20.75
C ILE A 17 -1.72 6.72 20.08
N GLN A 18 -0.70 5.94 20.46
CA GLN A 18 0.62 6.04 19.86
C GLN A 18 0.62 5.58 18.40
N LYS A 19 -0.18 4.57 18.05
CA LYS A 19 -0.38 4.12 16.68
C LYS A 19 -1.06 5.20 15.85
N ASP A 20 -2.16 5.77 16.35
CA ASP A 20 -2.89 6.83 15.66
C ASP A 20 -2.01 8.08 15.46
N ALA A 21 -1.19 8.43 16.45
CA ALA A 21 -0.22 9.53 16.34
C ALA A 21 0.85 9.25 15.27
N GLN A 22 1.31 8.00 15.11
CA GLN A 22 2.25 7.61 14.06
C GLN A 22 1.60 7.63 12.67
N ASP A 23 0.35 7.17 12.56
CA ASP A 23 -0.39 7.16 11.31
C ASP A 23 -0.64 8.61 10.84
N LEU A 24 -1.09 9.50 11.72
CA LEU A 24 -1.23 10.94 11.46
C LEU A 24 0.10 11.58 11.05
N LYS A 25 1.21 11.22 11.71
CA LYS A 25 2.54 11.71 11.32
C LYS A 25 2.91 11.26 9.91
N SER A 26 2.60 10.03 9.54
CA SER A 26 2.88 9.51 8.20
C SER A 26 2.04 10.22 7.13
N ILE A 27 0.76 10.50 7.42
CA ILE A 27 -0.14 11.23 6.54
C ILE A 27 0.38 12.66 6.36
N ARG A 28 0.73 13.33 7.46
CA ARG A 28 1.31 14.66 7.44
C ARG A 28 2.57 14.72 6.58
N GLN A 29 3.52 13.81 6.77
CA GLN A 29 4.75 13.75 5.98
C GLN A 29 4.46 13.52 4.48
N LYS A 30 3.49 12.67 4.15
CA LYS A 30 3.07 12.45 2.76
C LYS A 30 2.49 13.73 2.15
N VAL A 31 1.60 14.41 2.87
CA VAL A 31 1.00 15.69 2.43
C VAL A 31 2.08 16.76 2.26
N GLU A 32 2.97 16.92 3.24
CA GLU A 32 4.11 17.85 3.16
C GLU A 32 4.99 17.55 1.94
N SER A 33 5.32 16.27 1.70
CA SER A 33 6.12 15.88 0.53
C SER A 33 5.41 16.13 -0.80
N PHE A 34 4.08 15.98 -0.84
CA PHE A 34 3.25 16.25 -2.01
C PHE A 34 3.17 17.74 -2.29
N ASP A 35 2.93 18.56 -1.26
CA ASP A 35 2.82 20.00 -1.39
C ASP A 35 4.17 20.64 -1.73
N LEU A 36 5.28 20.13 -1.19
CA LEU A 36 6.63 20.55 -1.59
C LEU A 36 6.92 20.26 -3.07
N LYS A 37 6.52 19.08 -3.56
CA LYS A 37 6.66 18.74 -4.99
C LYS A 37 5.80 19.60 -5.90
N ASN A 38 4.63 20.03 -5.41
CA ASN A 38 3.66 20.83 -6.17
C ASN A 38 3.67 22.32 -5.78
N ALA A 39 4.73 22.80 -5.13
CA ALA A 39 4.79 24.16 -4.59
C ALA A 39 4.60 25.24 -5.66
N GLU A 40 5.16 25.02 -6.86
CA GLU A 40 4.98 25.93 -7.99
C GLU A 40 3.53 25.98 -8.48
N LEU A 41 2.86 24.82 -8.56
CA LEU A 41 1.44 24.74 -8.95
C LEU A 41 0.56 25.43 -7.91
N LEU A 42 0.85 25.27 -6.62
CA LEU A 42 0.15 25.95 -5.54
C LEU A 42 0.33 27.48 -5.62
N GLN A 43 1.54 27.94 -5.93
CA GLN A 43 1.82 29.37 -6.12
C GLN A 43 1.06 29.95 -7.32
N ARG A 44 1.00 29.20 -8.43
CA ARG A 44 0.28 29.60 -9.66
C ARG A 44 -1.24 29.55 -9.51
N SER A 45 -1.77 28.63 -8.69
CA SER A 45 -3.21 28.47 -8.43
C SER A 45 -3.80 29.59 -7.57
N GLY A 46 -2.97 30.51 -7.07
CA GLY A 46 -3.38 31.72 -6.38
C GLY A 46 -3.63 31.56 -4.88
N ALA A 47 -4.04 32.66 -4.24
CA ALA A 47 -4.15 32.77 -2.78
C ALA A 47 -5.20 31.84 -2.14
N GLY A 48 -6.15 31.32 -2.92
CA GLY A 48 -7.15 30.35 -2.42
C GLY A 48 -6.53 28.98 -2.13
N ALA A 49 -5.68 28.50 -3.03
CA ALA A 49 -5.01 27.20 -2.90
C ALA A 49 -3.99 27.20 -1.74
N THR A 50 -3.27 28.31 -1.55
CA THR A 50 -2.32 28.46 -0.43
C THR A 50 -3.05 28.54 0.93
N LYS A 51 -4.18 29.25 1.01
CA LYS A 51 -5.00 29.25 2.24
C LYS A 51 -5.61 27.88 2.55
N TYR A 52 -6.04 27.14 1.53
CA TYR A 52 -6.57 25.79 1.70
C TYR A 52 -5.51 24.83 2.23
N THR A 53 -4.32 24.82 1.64
CA THR A 53 -3.19 23.99 2.10
C THR A 53 -2.75 24.38 3.50
N GLN A 54 -2.64 25.68 3.81
CA GLN A 54 -2.35 26.16 5.16
C GLN A 54 -3.37 25.64 6.18
N ARG A 55 -4.68 25.79 5.93
CA ARG A 55 -5.72 25.32 6.85
C ARG A 55 -5.64 23.81 7.07
N ARG A 56 -5.38 23.04 6.00
CA ARG A 56 -5.20 21.59 6.09
C ARG A 56 -3.98 21.20 6.93
N TRP A 57 -2.88 21.94 6.82
CA TRP A 57 -1.68 21.71 7.62
C TRP A 57 -1.90 22.06 9.09
N GLU A 58 -2.62 23.15 9.37
CA GLU A 58 -3.00 23.56 10.72
C GLU A 58 -3.86 22.48 11.38
N GLU A 59 -4.89 21.98 10.70
CA GLU A 59 -5.78 20.92 11.20
C GLU A 59 -4.99 19.64 11.53
N LEU A 60 -4.17 19.14 10.59
CA LEU A 60 -3.32 17.96 10.82
C LEU A 60 -2.31 18.16 11.96
N THR A 61 -1.81 19.38 12.12
CA THR A 61 -0.84 19.69 13.18
C THR A 61 -1.51 19.73 14.54
N ILE A 62 -2.69 20.34 14.65
CA ILE A 62 -3.48 20.39 15.89
C ILE A 62 -3.86 18.98 16.33
N GLU A 63 -4.35 18.15 15.40
CA GLU A 63 -4.73 16.77 15.70
C GLU A 63 -3.53 15.94 16.18
N HIS A 64 -2.38 16.06 15.49
CA HIS A 64 -1.16 15.38 15.90
C HIS A 64 -0.67 15.85 17.28
N GLN A 65 -0.68 17.16 17.55
CA GLN A 65 -0.28 17.71 18.85
C GLN A 65 -1.21 17.25 19.98
N ALA A 66 -2.52 17.21 19.74
CA ALA A 66 -3.49 16.73 20.71
C ALA A 66 -3.24 15.25 21.08
N MET A 67 -3.00 14.39 20.08
CA MET A 67 -2.68 12.98 20.31
C MET A 67 -1.35 12.78 21.05
N VAL A 68 -0.32 13.55 20.69
CA VAL A 68 0.99 13.50 21.37
C VAL A 68 0.87 13.97 22.83
N ALA A 69 0.14 15.05 23.07
CA ALA A 69 -0.10 15.57 24.42
C ALA A 69 -0.89 14.55 25.26
N ALA A 70 -1.94 13.94 24.72
CA ALA A 70 -2.71 12.91 25.40
C ALA A 70 -1.85 11.68 25.76
N SER A 71 -1.03 11.20 24.82
CA SER A 71 -0.08 10.10 25.08
C SER A 71 0.94 10.47 26.17
N ASP A 72 1.51 11.66 26.13
CA ASP A 72 2.48 12.12 27.14
C ASP A 72 1.84 12.24 28.53
N LEU A 73 0.61 12.78 28.62
CA LEU A 73 -0.16 12.83 29.86
C LEU A 73 -0.44 11.42 30.43
N LEU A 74 -0.82 10.47 29.59
CA LEU A 74 -1.03 9.08 30.02
C LEU A 74 0.27 8.41 30.48
N LYS A 75 1.40 8.66 29.81
CA LYS A 75 2.71 8.15 30.22
C LYS A 75 3.15 8.76 31.56
N ARG A 76 2.95 10.06 31.76
CA ARG A 76 3.26 10.75 33.02
C ARG A 76 2.39 10.27 34.17
N THR A 77 1.08 10.12 33.97
CA THR A 77 0.17 9.60 35.00
C THR A 77 0.52 8.17 35.38
N ARG A 78 0.80 7.29 34.40
CA ARG A 78 1.33 5.94 34.66
C ARG A 78 2.62 5.98 35.48
N GLY A 79 3.57 6.84 35.11
CA GLY A 79 4.83 7.03 35.84
C GLY A 79 4.60 7.49 37.29
N PHE A 80 3.69 8.45 37.48
CA PHE A 80 3.30 8.92 38.81
C PHE A 80 2.68 7.82 39.67
N PHE A 81 1.77 7.00 39.12
CA PHE A 81 1.18 5.87 39.85
C PHE A 81 2.22 4.81 40.22
N MET A 82 3.17 4.50 39.32
CA MET A 82 4.27 3.58 39.64
C MET A 82 5.16 4.14 40.74
N TRP A 83 5.49 5.44 40.68
CA TRP A 83 6.28 6.12 41.69
C TRP A 83 5.58 6.12 43.05
N LEU A 84 4.27 6.41 43.08
CA LEU A 84 3.47 6.42 44.30
C LEU A 84 3.38 5.01 44.91
N GLN A 85 3.15 4.00 44.07
CA GLN A 85 3.14 2.61 44.50
C GLN A 85 4.49 2.18 45.09
N ARG A 86 5.61 2.57 44.47
CA ARG A 86 6.95 2.22 44.98
C ARG A 86 7.18 2.84 46.35
N ASN A 87 7.02 4.15 46.48
CA ASN A 87 7.41 4.87 47.69
C ASN A 87 6.44 4.69 48.86
N PHE A 88 5.13 4.65 48.60
CA PHE A 88 4.15 4.63 49.69
C PHE A 88 3.58 3.25 50.00
N VAL A 89 3.49 2.36 49.01
CA VAL A 89 2.90 1.04 49.22
C VAL A 89 4.00 0.03 49.51
N PHE A 90 5.01 -0.11 48.64
CA PHE A 90 6.01 -1.16 48.84
C PHE A 90 6.95 -0.88 50.00
N VAL A 91 7.53 0.31 50.11
CA VAL A 91 8.46 0.63 51.22
C VAL A 91 7.77 0.43 52.59
N VAL A 92 6.57 0.98 52.76
CA VAL A 92 5.81 0.84 54.02
C VAL A 92 5.42 -0.62 54.29
N LEU A 93 4.99 -1.37 53.28
CA LEU A 93 4.68 -2.80 53.46
C LEU A 93 5.91 -3.64 53.82
N ILE A 94 7.07 -3.30 53.26
CA ILE A 94 8.34 -3.95 53.60
C ILE A 94 8.68 -3.69 55.06
N ASP A 95 8.57 -2.44 55.50
CA ASP A 95 8.83 -2.07 56.91
C ASP A 95 7.86 -2.76 57.87
N CYS A 96 6.56 -2.82 57.54
CA CYS A 96 5.59 -3.56 58.35
C CYS A 96 5.84 -5.07 58.36
N ALA A 97 6.23 -5.67 57.24
CA ALA A 97 6.55 -7.09 57.15
C ALA A 97 7.80 -7.43 57.98
N LEU A 98 8.85 -6.61 57.90
CA LEU A 98 10.06 -6.73 58.70
C LEU A 98 9.77 -6.57 60.19
N ALA A 99 8.96 -5.57 60.57
CA ALA A 99 8.55 -5.36 61.95
C ALA A 99 7.80 -6.59 62.51
N LYS A 100 6.94 -7.21 61.71
CA LYS A 100 6.22 -8.44 62.11
C LYS A 100 7.19 -9.62 62.30
N LEU A 101 8.11 -9.83 61.35
CA LEU A 101 9.10 -10.91 61.43
C LEU A 101 10.04 -10.76 62.62
N LEU A 102 10.37 -9.52 62.98
CA LEU A 102 11.18 -9.18 64.14
C LEU A 102 10.40 -9.40 65.46
N ALA A 103 9.09 -9.11 65.47
CA ALA A 103 8.22 -9.34 66.62
C ALA A 103 7.99 -10.85 66.91
N GLU A 104 7.94 -11.69 65.87
CA GLU A 104 7.87 -13.16 66.01
C GLU A 104 9.21 -13.80 66.40
N GLY A 105 10.31 -13.03 66.44
CA GLY A 105 11.65 -13.51 66.78
C GLY A 105 12.28 -14.40 65.70
N SER A 106 11.69 -14.42 64.51
CA SER A 106 12.15 -15.23 63.37
C SER A 106 13.42 -14.70 62.70
N ILE A 107 13.76 -13.43 62.95
CA ILE A 107 14.91 -12.73 62.35
C ILE A 107 15.65 -11.93 63.42
N VAL A 108 16.97 -11.95 63.38
CA VAL A 108 17.84 -11.16 64.27
C VAL A 108 18.06 -9.77 63.68
N ILE A 109 18.26 -8.74 64.53
CA ILE A 109 18.54 -7.34 64.09
C ILE A 109 19.70 -7.27 63.07
N ALA A 110 20.69 -8.16 63.18
CA ALA A 110 21.83 -8.22 62.26
C ALA A 110 21.44 -8.66 60.82
N GLU A 111 20.34 -9.39 60.67
CA GLU A 111 19.88 -9.92 59.38
C GLU A 111 18.89 -8.99 58.69
N LEU A 112 18.37 -7.97 59.40
CA LEU A 112 17.38 -7.01 58.89
C LEU A 112 17.82 -6.42 57.54
N PHE A 113 19.08 -5.97 57.45
CA PHE A 113 19.59 -5.34 56.23
C PHE A 113 19.62 -6.31 55.03
N VAL A 114 19.93 -7.58 55.27
CA VAL A 114 19.96 -8.61 54.22
C VAL A 114 18.55 -8.88 53.71
N PHE A 115 17.58 -9.00 54.61
CA PHE A 115 16.18 -9.21 54.23
C PHE A 115 15.55 -8.00 53.52
N THR A 116 15.82 -6.77 53.98
CA THR A 116 15.38 -5.55 53.27
C THR A 116 15.91 -5.54 51.84
N ARG A 117 17.22 -5.76 51.67
CA ARG A 117 17.86 -5.78 50.35
C ARG A 117 17.28 -6.88 49.45
N ALA A 118 17.09 -8.08 50.00
CA ALA A 118 16.53 -9.21 49.25
C ALA A 118 15.10 -8.94 48.79
N ILE A 119 14.25 -8.34 49.64
CA ILE A 119 12.88 -8.01 49.28
C ILE A 119 12.84 -6.88 48.23
N GLU A 120 13.68 -5.85 48.38
CA GLU A 120 13.82 -4.79 47.39
C GLU A 120 14.22 -5.33 46.02
N ASP A 121 15.24 -6.20 45.97
CA ASP A 121 15.72 -6.77 44.70
C ASP A 121 14.67 -7.68 44.06
N VAL A 122 13.87 -8.43 44.85
CA VAL A 122 12.74 -9.23 44.33
C VAL A 122 11.63 -8.34 43.78
N VAL A 123 11.30 -7.24 44.45
CA VAL A 123 10.29 -6.28 43.96
C VAL A 123 10.77 -5.64 42.66
N ASP A 124 12.02 -5.22 42.59
CA ASP A 124 12.61 -4.64 41.38
C ASP A 124 12.65 -5.67 40.23
N LEU A 125 12.98 -6.94 40.50
CA LEU A 125 12.91 -8.02 39.51
C LEU A 125 11.49 -8.22 38.97
N LEU A 126 10.48 -8.22 39.84
CA LEU A 126 9.07 -8.36 39.44
C LEU A 126 8.60 -7.17 38.60
N LEU A 127 9.02 -5.95 38.94
CA LEU A 127 8.70 -4.75 38.18
C LEU A 127 9.39 -4.76 36.80
N ILE A 128 10.68 -5.14 36.73
CA ILE A 128 11.42 -5.30 35.47
C ILE A 128 10.75 -6.35 34.59
N ARG A 129 10.35 -7.49 35.15
CA ARG A 129 9.62 -8.53 34.41
C ARG A 129 8.32 -8.01 33.81
N SER A 130 7.55 -7.22 34.57
CA SER A 130 6.31 -6.62 34.04
C SER A 130 6.57 -5.64 32.89
N ARG A 131 7.71 -4.92 32.95
CA ARG A 131 8.13 -4.00 31.90
C ARG A 131 8.57 -4.76 30.64
N SER A 132 9.36 -5.82 30.80
CA SER A 132 9.81 -6.63 29.66
C SER A 132 8.64 -7.36 28.99
N GLU A 133 7.62 -7.80 29.75
CA GLU A 133 6.38 -8.35 29.19
C GLU A 133 5.62 -7.31 28.35
N SER A 134 5.60 -6.04 28.77
CA SER A 134 5.00 -4.94 27.99
C SER A 134 5.79 -4.67 26.70
N GLU A 135 7.12 -4.61 26.79
CA GLU A 135 7.98 -4.41 25.61
C GLU A 135 7.85 -5.58 24.62
N LEU A 136 7.74 -6.82 25.12
CA LEU A 136 7.48 -7.99 24.29
C LEU A 136 6.13 -7.90 23.56
N ALA A 137 5.08 -7.43 24.23
CA ALA A 137 3.78 -7.20 23.59
C ALA A 137 3.89 -6.19 22.43
N THR A 138 4.63 -5.10 22.63
CA THR A 138 4.85 -4.12 21.54
C THR A 138 5.64 -4.70 20.36
N LEU A 139 6.61 -5.58 20.61
CA LEU A 139 7.37 -6.23 19.54
C LEU A 139 6.50 -7.23 18.76
N LEU A 140 5.62 -7.96 19.45
CA LEU A 140 4.67 -8.87 18.80
C LEU A 140 3.73 -8.12 17.83
N THR A 141 3.22 -6.96 18.22
CA THR A 141 2.36 -6.16 17.31
C THR A 141 3.12 -5.64 16.09
N GLN A 142 4.42 -5.30 16.23
CA GLN A 142 5.26 -4.93 15.10
C GLN A 142 5.51 -6.12 14.16
N VAL A 143 5.74 -7.31 14.71
CA VAL A 143 5.87 -8.55 13.93
C VAL A 143 4.59 -8.85 13.15
N ASP A 144 3.42 -8.63 13.74
CA ASP A 144 2.15 -8.84 13.03
C ASP A 144 1.94 -7.83 11.89
N LYS A 145 2.35 -6.56 12.05
CA LYS A 145 2.37 -5.59 10.94
C LYS A 145 3.27 -6.06 9.79
N LEU A 146 4.45 -6.61 10.10
CA LEU A 146 5.37 -7.19 9.12
C LEU A 146 4.75 -8.39 8.41
N LYS A 147 4.04 -9.28 9.12
CA LYS A 147 3.32 -10.40 8.50
C LYS A 147 2.25 -9.91 7.51
N VAL A 148 1.51 -8.86 7.86
CA VAL A 148 0.52 -8.27 6.95
C VAL A 148 1.20 -7.75 5.68
N LEU A 149 2.30 -7.00 5.81
CA LEU A 149 3.08 -6.51 4.66
C LEU A 149 3.62 -7.65 3.79
N VAL A 150 4.16 -8.71 4.40
CA VAL A 150 4.61 -9.91 3.68
C VAL A 150 3.44 -10.58 2.97
N SER A 151 2.26 -10.65 3.57
CA SER A 151 1.07 -11.23 2.94
C SER A 151 0.63 -10.42 1.72
N VAL A 152 0.61 -9.09 1.81
CA VAL A 152 0.30 -8.19 0.69
C VAL A 152 1.34 -8.33 -0.41
N TRP A 153 2.63 -8.39 -0.05
CA TRP A 153 3.70 -8.57 -1.00
C TRP A 153 3.64 -9.94 -1.70
N SER A 154 3.30 -10.99 -0.97
CA SER A 154 3.13 -12.33 -1.56
C SER A 154 1.98 -12.39 -2.57
N LYS A 155 0.84 -11.72 -2.28
CA LYS A 155 -0.28 -11.57 -3.22
C LYS A 155 0.09 -10.74 -4.45
N SER A 156 0.87 -9.68 -4.28
CA SER A 156 1.39 -8.88 -5.40
C SER A 156 2.40 -9.66 -6.27
N LYS A 157 3.07 -10.66 -5.69
CA LYS A 157 4.02 -11.53 -6.40
C LYS A 157 3.35 -12.73 -7.09
N GLU A 158 2.07 -13.00 -6.81
CA GLU A 158 1.33 -13.97 -7.62
C GLU A 158 1.32 -13.45 -9.06
N PRO A 159 1.80 -14.26 -10.01
CA PRO A 159 2.06 -13.77 -11.34
C PRO A 159 0.73 -13.54 -12.05
N ASN A 160 0.27 -12.30 -12.04
CA ASN A 160 -0.69 -11.79 -13.02
C ASN A 160 0.02 -11.74 -14.38
N VAL A 161 0.31 -12.93 -14.93
CA VAL A 161 0.90 -13.06 -16.26
C VAL A 161 -0.15 -12.56 -17.24
N LEU A 162 0.22 -11.56 -18.05
CA LEU A 162 -0.67 -11.11 -19.10
C LEU A 162 -0.75 -12.20 -20.18
N PRO A 163 -1.93 -12.46 -20.76
CA PRO A 163 -2.10 -13.30 -21.95
C PRO A 163 -1.57 -12.57 -23.19
N CYS A 164 -0.28 -12.26 -23.17
CA CYS A 164 0.42 -11.58 -24.23
C CYS A 164 1.63 -12.41 -24.64
N ARG A 165 1.75 -12.65 -25.95
CA ARG A 165 2.90 -13.35 -26.55
C ARG A 165 3.53 -12.43 -27.57
N ILE A 166 4.81 -12.13 -27.36
CA ILE A 166 5.67 -11.63 -28.42
C ILE A 166 6.20 -12.87 -29.13
N ALA A 167 5.76 -13.09 -30.37
CA ALA A 167 6.37 -14.13 -31.18
C ALA A 167 7.68 -13.57 -31.72
N GLU A 168 8.81 -14.03 -31.18
CA GLU A 168 10.12 -13.81 -31.77
C GLU A 168 10.39 -14.93 -32.79
N GLN A 169 10.70 -14.55 -34.02
CA GLN A 169 11.18 -15.49 -35.02
C GLN A 169 12.33 -14.85 -35.80
N ASP A 170 13.56 -15.24 -35.47
CA ASP A 170 14.76 -15.09 -36.30
C ASP A 170 15.31 -16.52 -36.51
N GLU A 171 15.57 -16.99 -37.74
CA GLU A 171 16.85 -16.74 -38.46
C GLU A 171 16.69 -16.43 -39.97
N ALA A 172 15.50 -16.24 -40.54
CA ALA A 172 15.35 -15.98 -42.00
C ALA A 172 14.09 -15.21 -42.44
N GLY A 173 13.68 -14.16 -41.71
CA GLY A 173 12.67 -13.20 -42.21
C GLY A 173 11.52 -12.90 -41.25
N LYS A 174 11.83 -12.13 -40.20
CA LYS A 174 10.98 -11.24 -39.38
C LYS A 174 9.47 -11.49 -39.38
N VAL A 175 8.97 -12.01 -38.25
CA VAL A 175 7.62 -11.66 -37.78
C VAL A 175 7.67 -11.33 -36.29
N ASN A 176 8.04 -10.09 -35.96
CA ASN A 176 7.82 -9.52 -34.63
C ASN A 176 6.34 -9.16 -34.51
N ARG A 177 5.51 -10.10 -34.05
CA ARG A 177 4.07 -9.85 -33.82
C ARG A 177 3.76 -9.87 -32.32
N ILE A 178 2.96 -8.91 -31.89
CA ILE A 178 2.39 -8.87 -30.54
C ILE A 178 0.98 -9.43 -30.64
N VAL A 179 0.72 -10.54 -29.94
CA VAL A 179 -0.61 -11.14 -29.84
C VAL A 179 -1.13 -10.96 -28.43
N LEU A 180 -2.20 -10.19 -28.30
CA LEU A 180 -2.97 -10.00 -27.08
C LEU A 180 -4.30 -10.75 -27.21
N SER A 181 -4.60 -11.66 -26.29
CA SER A 181 -5.84 -12.43 -26.30
C SER A 181 -6.60 -12.26 -24.99
N ASN A 182 -7.91 -11.99 -25.05
CA ASN A 182 -8.82 -11.91 -23.91
C ASN A 182 -8.30 -11.00 -22.78
N LEU A 183 -7.84 -9.81 -23.12
CA LEU A 183 -7.39 -8.82 -22.16
C LEU A 183 -8.57 -7.96 -21.72
N GLN A 184 -9.00 -8.13 -20.48
CA GLN A 184 -9.99 -7.25 -19.85
C GLN A 184 -9.34 -6.57 -18.64
N TYR A 185 -9.38 -5.24 -18.62
CA TYR A 185 -8.91 -4.47 -17.48
C TYR A 185 -9.87 -3.34 -17.13
N SER A 186 -9.99 -3.06 -15.84
CA SER A 186 -10.74 -1.92 -15.31
C SER A 186 -9.80 -0.99 -14.55
N ARG A 187 -10.04 0.32 -14.64
CA ARG A 187 -9.39 1.32 -13.79
C ARG A 187 -10.37 2.45 -13.48
N GLY A 188 -10.92 2.44 -12.26
CA GLY A 188 -11.97 3.39 -11.88
C GLY A 188 -13.22 3.18 -12.72
N THR A 189 -13.61 4.18 -13.53
CA THR A 189 -14.78 4.12 -14.43
C THR A 189 -14.45 3.58 -15.83
N ALA A 190 -13.17 3.42 -16.17
CA ALA A 190 -12.77 2.94 -17.47
C ALA A 190 -12.70 1.41 -17.46
N GLN A 191 -13.44 0.76 -18.35
CA GLN A 191 -13.33 -0.68 -18.61
C GLN A 191 -12.94 -0.87 -20.06
N VAL A 192 -11.91 -1.67 -20.29
CA VAL A 192 -11.43 -2.00 -21.63
C VAL A 192 -11.46 -3.51 -21.77
N SER A 193 -12.11 -3.97 -22.83
CA SER A 193 -12.12 -5.37 -23.25
C SER A 193 -11.49 -5.47 -24.62
N VAL A 194 -10.45 -6.27 -24.74
CA VAL A 194 -9.77 -6.61 -25.99
C VAL A 194 -9.86 -8.11 -26.15
N GLU A 195 -10.74 -8.56 -27.05
CA GLU A 195 -10.95 -9.98 -27.32
C GLU A 195 -9.72 -10.58 -28.01
N HIS A 196 -9.26 -9.96 -29.10
CA HIS A 196 -8.09 -10.42 -29.83
C HIS A 196 -7.46 -9.26 -30.61
N LEU A 197 -6.21 -8.94 -30.29
CA LEU A 197 -5.43 -7.90 -30.98
C LEU A 197 -4.09 -8.49 -31.44
N VAL A 198 -3.87 -8.45 -32.75
CA VAL A 198 -2.60 -8.84 -33.38
C VAL A 198 -1.99 -7.59 -33.98
N LEU A 199 -0.82 -7.21 -33.51
CA LEU A 199 -0.04 -6.10 -34.04
C LEU A 199 1.14 -6.67 -34.81
N GLU A 200 1.20 -6.36 -36.10
CA GLU A 200 2.33 -6.65 -36.97
C GLU A 200 3.36 -5.49 -36.91
N PRO A 201 4.57 -5.63 -37.46
CA PRO A 201 5.50 -4.52 -37.52
C PRO A 201 4.92 -3.35 -38.34
N GLY A 202 4.62 -2.22 -37.68
CA GLY A 202 3.98 -1.08 -38.33
C GLY A 202 3.77 0.12 -37.40
N ILE A 203 3.26 1.22 -37.94
CA ILE A 203 2.91 2.43 -37.19
C ILE A 203 1.40 2.42 -36.93
N TYR A 204 1.01 2.31 -35.65
CA TYR A 204 -0.38 2.31 -35.21
C TYR A 204 -0.72 3.59 -34.45
N ALA A 205 -1.89 4.16 -34.74
CA ALA A 205 -2.45 5.26 -33.98
C ALA A 205 -3.55 4.75 -33.04
N VAL A 206 -3.38 4.93 -31.72
CA VAL A 206 -4.41 4.60 -30.72
C VAL A 206 -5.17 5.87 -30.36
N THR A 207 -6.45 5.92 -30.73
CA THR A 207 -7.32 7.08 -30.48
C THR A 207 -8.46 6.74 -29.52
N GLY A 208 -9.01 7.76 -28.85
CA GLY A 208 -10.10 7.59 -27.88
C GLY A 208 -10.25 8.80 -26.95
N ALA A 209 -11.36 8.85 -26.21
CA ALA A 209 -11.66 9.96 -25.28
C ALA A 209 -10.65 10.08 -24.11
N ASN A 210 -10.62 11.24 -23.46
CA ASN A 210 -9.83 11.41 -22.25
C ASN A 210 -10.35 10.47 -21.14
N GLY A 211 -9.46 9.67 -20.55
CA GLY A 211 -9.84 8.67 -19.56
C GLY A 211 -10.21 7.29 -20.11
N SER A 212 -10.25 7.08 -21.43
CA SER A 212 -10.60 5.79 -22.06
C SER A 212 -9.56 4.66 -21.88
N GLY A 213 -8.57 4.83 -21.00
CA GLY A 213 -7.59 3.78 -20.71
C GLY A 213 -6.43 3.62 -21.70
N LYS A 214 -6.24 4.54 -22.67
CA LYS A 214 -5.12 4.47 -23.65
C LYS A 214 -3.74 4.33 -23.01
N SER A 215 -3.40 5.19 -22.03
CA SER A 215 -2.12 5.10 -21.33
C SER A 215 -1.98 3.82 -20.51
N THR A 216 -3.09 3.25 -20.04
CA THR A 216 -3.11 1.96 -19.34
C THR A 216 -2.82 0.82 -20.32
N LEU A 217 -3.38 0.86 -21.54
CA LEU A 217 -3.08 -0.11 -22.61
C LEU A 217 -1.59 -0.12 -22.94
N PHE A 218 -0.96 1.04 -23.09
CA PHE A 218 0.49 1.12 -23.33
C PHE A 218 1.31 0.53 -22.18
N ARG A 219 0.91 0.73 -20.91
CA ARG A 219 1.59 0.08 -19.77
C ARG A 219 1.48 -1.44 -19.82
N LEU A 220 0.32 -1.98 -20.22
CA LEU A 220 0.11 -3.41 -20.38
C LEU A 220 0.93 -3.98 -21.55
N LEU A 221 1.04 -3.24 -22.66
CA LEU A 221 1.88 -3.61 -23.80
C LEU A 221 3.37 -3.64 -23.43
N MET A 222 3.87 -2.62 -22.72
CA MET A 222 5.27 -2.60 -22.24
C MET A 222 5.58 -3.75 -21.28
N ALA A 223 4.56 -4.22 -20.55
CA ALA A 223 4.70 -5.32 -19.62
C ALA A 223 4.72 -6.72 -20.30
N CYS A 224 4.27 -6.80 -21.55
CA CYS A 224 4.26 -8.02 -22.35
C CYS A 224 5.66 -8.55 -22.71
N GLU A 225 6.68 -7.67 -22.73
CA GLU A 225 8.04 -8.02 -23.15
C GLU A 225 8.74 -9.00 -22.20
N SER A 226 8.38 -9.00 -20.92
CA SER A 226 9.10 -9.83 -19.96
C SER A 226 8.37 -11.12 -19.57
N ASN A 227 7.08 -11.14 -19.20
CA ASN A 227 6.36 -12.30 -18.60
C ASN A 227 7.10 -13.13 -17.49
N GLU A 228 8.38 -12.85 -17.23
CA GLU A 228 9.30 -13.45 -16.26
C GLU A 228 9.25 -12.71 -14.92
N ARG A 229 8.71 -11.48 -14.91
CA ARG A 229 8.53 -10.66 -13.71
C ARG A 229 7.06 -10.27 -13.56
N PRO A 230 6.50 -10.35 -12.34
CA PRO A 230 5.16 -9.84 -12.07
C PRO A 230 5.15 -8.34 -12.37
N ILE A 231 4.09 -7.90 -13.02
CA ILE A 231 3.95 -6.54 -13.52
C ILE A 231 3.55 -5.67 -12.34
N ASP A 232 4.28 -4.59 -12.11
CA ASP A 232 3.91 -3.56 -11.14
C ASP A 232 2.74 -2.73 -11.71
N LEU A 233 1.56 -3.34 -11.69
CA LEU A 233 0.30 -2.69 -11.96
C LEU A 233 -0.13 -1.97 -10.69
N HIS A 234 -0.40 -0.68 -10.82
CA HIS A 234 -0.97 0.09 -9.72
C HIS A 234 -2.27 -0.58 -9.24
N ASP A 235 -2.47 -0.68 -7.93
CA ASP A 235 -3.65 -1.27 -7.24
C ASP A 235 -5.04 -0.84 -7.76
N SER A 236 -5.11 0.20 -8.59
CA SER A 236 -6.36 0.69 -9.20
C SER A 236 -6.72 -0.03 -10.49
N ILE A 237 -5.85 -0.90 -11.02
CA ILE A 237 -6.05 -1.62 -12.26
C ILE A 237 -6.41 -3.07 -11.91
N GLU A 238 -7.65 -3.46 -12.12
CA GLU A 238 -8.08 -4.85 -11.93
C GLU A 238 -8.03 -5.56 -13.29
N LEU A 239 -7.28 -6.64 -13.36
CA LEU A 239 -7.26 -7.53 -14.52
C LEU A 239 -8.37 -8.57 -14.35
N ALA A 240 -9.36 -8.55 -15.23
CA ALA A 240 -10.40 -9.56 -15.30
C ALA A 240 -10.03 -10.60 -16.37
N THR A 241 -8.84 -11.19 -16.28
CA THR A 241 -8.51 -12.31 -17.18
C THR A 241 -9.10 -13.61 -16.61
N PRO A 242 -9.97 -14.33 -17.34
CA PRO A 242 -10.40 -15.65 -16.88
C PRO A 242 -9.21 -16.61 -16.94
N ILE A 243 -8.81 -17.13 -15.77
CA ILE A 243 -7.69 -18.07 -15.56
C ILE A 243 -8.00 -19.49 -16.10
N HIS A 244 -9.17 -19.74 -16.69
CA HIS A 244 -9.50 -21.05 -17.25
C HIS A 244 -9.59 -20.99 -18.77
N HIS A 245 -8.63 -21.66 -19.43
CA HIS A 245 -8.64 -22.28 -20.76
C HIS A 245 -7.29 -22.11 -21.48
N TRP A 246 -6.19 -22.56 -20.86
CA TRP A 246 -4.87 -22.56 -21.50
C TRP A 246 -4.43 -23.97 -21.94
N HIS A 247 -5.41 -24.83 -22.22
CA HIS A 247 -5.22 -26.09 -22.95
C HIS A 247 -6.09 -26.08 -24.21
N LEU A 248 -5.72 -25.24 -25.18
CA LEU A 248 -6.11 -25.43 -26.58
C LEU A 248 -4.81 -25.56 -27.38
N SER A 249 -4.27 -26.77 -27.33
CA SER A 249 -3.32 -27.29 -28.29
C SER A 249 -3.86 -27.15 -29.72
N ASP A 250 -3.03 -26.59 -30.60
CA ASP A 250 -2.86 -26.95 -32.02
C ASP A 250 -4.05 -27.01 -33.00
N SER A 251 -5.23 -26.45 -32.70
CA SER A 251 -6.26 -26.30 -33.74
C SER A 251 -7.21 -25.13 -33.51
N LEU A 252 -6.73 -23.90 -33.71
CA LEU A 252 -7.62 -22.79 -34.03
C LEU A 252 -7.93 -22.86 -35.53
N ILE A 253 -9.02 -23.56 -35.85
CA ILE A 253 -9.71 -23.39 -37.12
C ILE A 253 -10.20 -21.95 -37.13
N LEU A 254 -9.50 -21.09 -37.86
CA LEU A 254 -9.94 -19.74 -38.20
C LEU A 254 -11.39 -19.81 -38.71
N PRO A 255 -12.38 -19.17 -38.05
CA PRO A 255 -13.62 -18.83 -38.74
C PRO A 255 -13.21 -17.95 -39.92
N LYS A 256 -13.59 -18.32 -41.15
CA LYS A 256 -13.29 -17.56 -42.38
C LYS A 256 -13.87 -16.14 -42.40
N ASP A 257 -14.53 -15.72 -41.32
CA ASP A 257 -15.21 -14.43 -41.16
C ASP A 257 -14.57 -13.53 -40.07
N SER A 258 -13.35 -13.81 -39.61
CA SER A 258 -12.61 -12.85 -38.78
C SER A 258 -12.15 -11.66 -39.65
N CYS A 259 -12.95 -10.61 -39.64
CA CYS A 259 -12.66 -9.26 -40.14
C CYS A 259 -12.13 -9.19 -41.58
N LYS A 260 -12.98 -9.56 -42.55
CA LYS A 260 -12.99 -8.82 -43.81
C LYS A 260 -13.75 -7.52 -43.58
N VAL A 261 -13.11 -6.40 -43.88
CA VAL A 261 -13.73 -5.08 -43.95
C VAL A 261 -15.00 -5.20 -44.81
N PRO A 262 -16.20 -4.79 -44.35
CA PRO A 262 -17.37 -4.78 -45.21
C PRO A 262 -17.22 -3.65 -46.24
N ASP A 263 -17.23 -4.01 -47.53
CA ASP A 263 -17.11 -3.11 -48.69
C ASP A 263 -18.35 -2.22 -48.95
N ASP A 264 -19.28 -2.07 -48.00
CA ASP A 264 -20.48 -1.23 -48.19
C ASP A 264 -20.47 -0.02 -47.26
N GLY A 265 -20.15 1.14 -47.84
CA GLY A 265 -20.51 2.45 -47.27
C GLY A 265 -19.35 3.33 -46.83
N CYS A 266 -18.40 3.64 -47.72
CA CYS A 266 -17.61 4.87 -47.62
C CYS A 266 -17.70 5.62 -48.94
N GLU A 267 -18.50 6.69 -48.97
CA GLU A 267 -18.43 7.68 -50.03
C GLU A 267 -17.06 8.36 -49.98
N VAL A 268 -16.24 8.08 -50.99
CA VAL A 268 -14.98 8.78 -51.23
C VAL A 268 -15.32 10.09 -51.93
N ILE A 269 -15.23 11.21 -51.23
CA ILE A 269 -15.09 12.51 -51.89
C ILE A 269 -13.64 12.59 -52.38
N VAL A 270 -13.41 12.23 -53.64
CA VAL A 270 -12.13 12.44 -54.33
C VAL A 270 -12.09 13.90 -54.78
N ASP A 271 -11.29 14.73 -54.10
CA ASP A 271 -10.91 16.04 -54.61
C ASP A 271 -9.76 15.85 -55.62
N GLU A 272 -10.13 15.68 -56.90
CA GLU A 272 -9.18 15.56 -58.00
C GLU A 272 -8.48 16.90 -58.26
N ARG A 273 -7.42 17.19 -57.50
CA ARG A 273 -6.36 18.12 -57.92
C ARG A 273 -5.12 17.99 -57.05
N LYS A 274 -4.24 17.05 -57.42
CA LYS A 274 -2.78 17.25 -57.59
C LYS A 274 -2.08 15.91 -57.83
N LEU A 275 -1.68 15.70 -59.08
CA LEU A 275 -0.67 14.73 -59.48
C LEU A 275 0.71 15.20 -58.96
N GLY A 276 1.50 14.28 -58.40
CA GLY A 276 2.96 14.32 -58.45
C GLY A 276 3.69 14.35 -57.12
N ASN A 277 3.96 13.18 -56.53
CA ASN A 277 5.31 12.58 -56.43
C ASN A 277 5.31 11.42 -55.43
N ALA A 278 6.00 10.35 -55.81
CA ALA A 278 6.11 9.11 -55.06
C ALA A 278 6.99 9.28 -53.81
N GLU A 279 6.39 9.11 -52.64
CA GLU A 279 7.04 8.59 -51.44
C GLU A 279 6.18 7.44 -50.92
N SER A 280 6.83 6.35 -50.53
CA SER A 280 6.20 5.13 -50.02
C SER A 280 5.42 5.41 -48.74
N GLU A 281 4.11 5.56 -48.85
CA GLU A 281 3.20 5.70 -47.71
C GLU A 281 3.12 4.37 -46.95
N ILE A 282 3.67 4.34 -45.73
CA ILE A 282 3.43 3.27 -44.76
C ILE A 282 1.95 3.36 -44.38
N PRO A 283 1.15 2.29 -44.49
CA PRO A 283 -0.26 2.35 -44.16
C PRO A 283 -0.44 2.65 -42.67
N VAL A 284 -1.05 3.80 -42.36
CA VAL A 284 -1.41 4.19 -40.99
C VAL A 284 -2.74 3.52 -40.65
N THR A 285 -2.69 2.46 -39.86
CA THR A 285 -3.88 1.81 -39.30
C THR A 285 -4.26 2.44 -37.96
N SER A 286 -5.47 2.97 -37.85
CA SER A 286 -6.02 3.52 -36.62
C SER A 286 -6.75 2.44 -35.82
N ILE A 287 -6.45 2.34 -34.52
CA ILE A 287 -7.19 1.52 -33.56
C ILE A 287 -8.05 2.49 -32.74
N THR A 288 -9.35 2.43 -32.97
CA THR A 288 -10.34 3.23 -32.25
C THR A 288 -10.75 2.47 -30.99
N MET A 289 -10.43 3.03 -29.81
CA MET A 289 -10.94 2.48 -28.55
C MET A 289 -12.43 2.80 -28.42
N PRO A 290 -13.25 1.88 -27.87
CA PRO A 290 -14.66 2.19 -27.62
C PRO A 290 -14.76 3.43 -26.74
N SER A 291 -15.57 4.39 -27.17
CA SER A 291 -16.07 5.41 -26.26
C SER A 291 -16.88 4.70 -25.19
N SER A 292 -16.69 5.12 -23.95
CA SER A 292 -17.64 4.79 -22.88
C SER A 292 -18.98 5.41 -23.27
N ASP A 293 -19.83 4.62 -23.93
CA ASP A 293 -21.23 4.94 -24.10
C ASP A 293 -21.85 4.92 -22.70
N VAL A 294 -22.30 6.10 -22.30
CA VAL A 294 -23.24 6.31 -21.19
C VAL A 294 -24.64 6.14 -21.75
#